data_AF-A0A4Q7KHK2-F1
#
_entry.id   AF-A0A4Q7KHK2-F1
#
_cell.length_a   1.000
_cell.length_b   1.000
_cell.length_c   1.000
_cell.angle_alpha   90.00
_cell.angle_beta   90.00
_cell.angle_gamma   90.00
#
_symmetry.space_group_name_H-M   'P 1'
#
loop_
_entity.id
_entity.type
_entity.pdbx_description
1 polymer ?
#
loop_
_entity_poly.entity_id
_entity_poly.type
_entity_poly.pdbx_seq_one_letter_code
_entity_poly.pdbx_strand_id
1 'polypeptide(L)'
;MMSGVTKPDDAIIEQRLYDAVDRWGAAGPAELVDTACDALIAGLDSPALRDLAGASARDPYWEIRELVDQMLAELGIPQPGTILPGFVVAAGGGVARRPGVDSLRLDVAPAPSEVGGFQVLISVNDEEMTAAAAGLGMDPYDILIPANRLIAGNEPHTVPIARCGCGVYGCGSTDIRITRDGDRVHWDWLIEVPMRRGVTFPADRYDDEVARVAADHSWETPDRTAGRLVLTGVDHERLRDNGLHVDWAANDHRNAEVFRVVLRSDDSQVFVDTPWRGRAPEELAREVCKTLARAPRE
;
A
#
# COMPACT_ATOMS: atom_id res chain seq x y z
N MET A 1 34.19 10.84 3.39
CA MET A 1 33.53 10.57 4.68
C MET A 1 32.62 9.38 4.43
N MET A 2 32.83 8.30 5.18
CA MET A 2 32.14 7.03 4.94
C MET A 2 30.67 7.16 5.35
N SER A 3 29.76 7.03 4.39
CA SER A 3 28.34 6.84 4.64
C SER A 3 28.15 5.52 5.38
N GLY A 4 27.67 5.61 6.62
CA GLY A 4 27.15 4.47 7.34
C GLY A 4 25.88 4.01 6.67
N VAL A 5 25.99 2.95 5.87
CA VAL A 5 24.85 2.13 5.45
C VAL A 5 24.27 1.55 6.73
N THR A 6 23.09 2.01 7.16
CA THR A 6 22.31 1.34 8.22
C THR A 6 22.00 -0.06 7.73
N LYS A 7 22.61 -1.04 8.39
CA LYS A 7 22.40 -2.47 8.11
C LYS A 7 20.95 -2.88 8.47
N PRO A 8 20.45 -4.00 7.92
CA PRO A 8 19.14 -4.56 8.26
C PRO A 8 19.00 -5.10 9.71
N ASP A 9 19.94 -4.78 10.61
CA ASP A 9 20.17 -5.48 11.90
C ASP A 9 19.71 -4.70 13.14
N ASP A 10 19.07 -3.52 13.01
CA ASP A 10 18.68 -2.70 14.17
C ASP A 10 17.34 -3.10 14.81
N ALA A 11 16.70 -4.18 14.34
CA ALA A 11 15.53 -4.73 15.02
C ALA A 11 15.97 -5.35 16.36
N ILE A 12 15.38 -4.86 17.45
CA ILE A 12 15.60 -5.46 18.77
C ILE A 12 15.23 -6.95 18.75
N ILE A 13 15.95 -7.74 19.54
CA ILE A 13 15.89 -9.20 19.48
C ILE A 13 14.50 -9.76 19.79
N GLU A 14 13.71 -9.11 20.64
CA GLU A 14 12.31 -9.44 20.89
C GLU A 14 11.44 -9.32 19.64
N GLN A 15 11.69 -8.30 18.80
CA GLN A 15 10.99 -8.14 17.52
C GLN A 15 11.40 -9.23 16.55
N ARG A 16 12.68 -9.62 16.51
CA ARG A 16 13.16 -10.72 15.66
C ARG A 16 12.50 -12.05 16.04
N LEU A 17 12.39 -12.32 17.34
CA LEU A 17 11.66 -13.48 17.86
C LEU A 17 10.19 -13.46 17.45
N TYR A 18 9.52 -12.31 17.64
CA TYR A 18 8.13 -12.15 17.20
C TYR A 18 7.96 -12.43 15.70
N ASP A 19 8.83 -11.87 14.85
CA ASP A 19 8.77 -12.05 13.40
C ASP A 19 9.06 -13.51 12.97
N ALA A 20 9.89 -14.23 13.72
CA ALA A 20 10.13 -15.66 13.51
C ALA A 20 8.90 -16.49 13.89
N VAL A 21 8.26 -16.17 15.02
CA VAL A 21 7.02 -16.83 15.47
C VAL A 21 5.86 -16.56 14.51
N ASP A 22 5.71 -15.35 13.97
CA ASP A 22 4.63 -15.05 13.01
C ASP A 22 4.75 -15.90 11.72
N ARG A 23 5.99 -16.18 11.28
CA ARG A 23 6.26 -16.87 10.01
C ARG A 23 6.43 -18.38 10.12
N TRP A 24 6.65 -18.93 11.30
CA TRP A 24 7.04 -20.32 11.47
C TRP A 24 6.07 -21.35 10.86
N GLY A 25 4.78 -21.01 10.69
CA GLY A 25 3.80 -21.87 10.03
C GLY A 25 4.08 -22.06 8.53
N ALA A 26 4.70 -21.07 7.89
CA ALA A 26 5.11 -21.11 6.49
C ALA A 26 6.60 -21.45 6.31
N ALA A 27 7.47 -20.94 7.18
CA ALA A 27 8.92 -21.15 7.11
C ALA A 27 9.40 -22.46 7.74
N GLY A 28 8.58 -23.06 8.60
CA GLY A 28 8.92 -24.24 9.39
C GLY A 28 9.66 -23.90 10.70
N PRO A 29 9.85 -24.90 11.58
CA PRO A 29 10.38 -24.70 12.93
C PRO A 29 11.89 -24.41 12.99
N ALA A 30 12.66 -24.72 11.94
CA ALA A 30 14.12 -24.55 11.96
C ALA A 30 14.54 -23.08 12.14
N GLU A 31 13.92 -22.16 11.38
CA GLU A 31 14.20 -20.73 11.51
C GLU A 31 13.85 -20.19 12.90
N LEU A 32 12.77 -20.70 13.49
CA LEU A 32 12.37 -20.33 14.84
C LEU A 32 13.39 -20.79 15.89
N VAL A 33 13.88 -22.03 15.79
CA VAL A 33 14.89 -22.58 16.70
C VAL A 33 16.22 -21.81 16.58
N ASP A 34 16.64 -21.49 15.35
CA ASP A 34 17.84 -20.69 15.12
C ASP A 34 17.69 -19.28 15.73
N THR A 35 16.53 -18.65 15.54
CA THR A 35 16.24 -17.34 16.14
C THR A 35 16.19 -17.40 17.68
N ALA A 36 15.70 -18.49 18.26
CA ALA A 36 15.71 -18.72 19.70
C ALA A 36 17.16 -18.86 20.24
N CYS A 37 18.03 -19.56 19.51
CA CYS A 37 19.46 -19.63 19.83
C CYS A 37 20.12 -18.25 19.82
N ASP A 38 19.86 -17.47 18.77
CA ASP A 38 20.39 -16.11 18.64
C ASP A 38 19.91 -15.19 19.77
N ALA A 39 18.66 -15.37 20.22
CA ALA A 39 18.11 -14.60 21.34
C ALA A 39 18.81 -14.91 22.68
N LEU A 40 19.10 -16.19 22.94
CA LEU A 40 19.89 -16.59 24.12
C LEU A 40 21.30 -16.00 24.07
N ILE A 41 21.94 -16.01 22.90
CA ILE A 41 23.27 -15.41 22.70
C ILE A 41 23.23 -13.89 22.93
N ALA A 42 22.15 -13.23 22.52
CA ALA A 42 21.93 -11.81 22.73
C ALA A 42 21.56 -11.43 24.18
N GLY A 43 21.39 -12.41 25.06
CA GLY A 43 21.15 -12.21 26.49
C GLY A 43 19.68 -12.19 26.91
N LEU A 44 18.75 -12.49 26.00
CA LEU A 44 17.39 -12.86 26.42
C LEU A 44 17.40 -14.23 27.06
N ASP A 45 16.61 -14.43 28.10
CA ASP A 45 16.63 -15.68 28.83
C ASP A 45 15.29 -15.97 29.50
N SER A 46 14.76 -17.15 29.23
CA SER A 46 13.58 -17.71 29.91
C SER A 46 13.64 -19.25 29.83
N PRO A 47 13.01 -19.98 30.77
CA PRO A 47 12.93 -21.44 30.69
C PRO A 47 12.43 -21.95 29.34
N ALA A 48 11.29 -21.44 28.86
CA ALA A 48 10.71 -21.88 27.59
C ALA A 48 11.56 -21.47 26.38
N LEU A 49 12.30 -20.36 26.44
CA LEU A 49 13.23 -19.98 25.38
C LEU A 49 14.40 -20.96 25.25
N ARG A 50 14.94 -21.44 26.38
CA ARG A 50 16.00 -22.46 26.38
C ARG A 50 15.52 -23.80 25.83
N ASP A 51 14.31 -24.20 26.22
CA ASP A 51 13.69 -25.43 25.73
C ASP A 51 13.41 -25.32 24.22
N LEU A 52 12.92 -24.16 23.75
CA LEU A 52 12.71 -23.89 22.33
C LEU A 52 14.01 -23.90 21.52
N ALA A 53 15.08 -23.30 22.04
CA ALA A 53 16.40 -23.34 21.40
C ALA A 53 17.01 -24.75 21.35
N GLY A 54 16.60 -25.64 22.27
CA GLY A 54 16.98 -27.04 22.28
C GLY A 54 16.08 -27.95 21.43
N ALA A 55 14.96 -27.44 20.90
CA ALA A 55 14.00 -28.21 20.14
C ALA A 55 14.56 -28.64 18.78
N SER A 56 14.06 -29.77 18.29
CA SER A 56 14.38 -30.30 16.97
C SER A 56 13.30 -29.88 15.97
N ALA A 57 13.71 -29.56 14.74
CA ALA A 57 12.77 -29.30 13.65
C ALA A 57 11.88 -30.51 13.27
N ARG A 58 12.14 -31.69 13.86
CA ARG A 58 11.34 -32.92 13.74
C ARG A 58 10.32 -33.11 14.86
N ASP A 59 10.37 -32.27 15.89
CA ASP A 59 9.44 -32.36 17.01
C ASP A 59 8.02 -32.04 16.52
N PRO A 60 7.00 -32.66 17.13
CA PRO A 60 5.64 -32.45 16.69
C PRO A 60 5.21 -31.00 16.88
N TYR A 61 4.48 -30.47 15.90
CA TYR A 61 4.09 -29.06 15.83
C TYR A 61 3.44 -28.53 17.12
N TRP A 62 2.64 -29.35 17.81
CA TRP A 62 1.96 -28.94 19.04
C TRP A 62 2.92 -28.77 20.23
N GLU A 63 4.01 -29.54 20.32
CA GLU A 63 5.03 -29.38 21.37
C GLU A 63 5.75 -28.04 21.19
N ILE A 64 6.18 -27.75 19.96
CA ILE A 64 6.86 -26.49 19.66
C ILE A 64 5.89 -25.31 19.87
N ARG A 65 4.59 -25.49 19.59
CA ARG A 65 3.57 -24.46 19.83
C ARG A 65 3.40 -24.14 21.30
N GLU A 66 3.35 -25.14 22.16
CA GLU A 66 3.27 -24.93 23.60
C GLU A 66 4.50 -24.19 24.13
N LEU A 67 5.70 -24.53 23.64
CA LEU A 67 6.93 -23.82 23.98
C LEU A 67 6.90 -22.35 23.52
N VAL A 68 6.43 -22.09 22.31
CA VAL A 68 6.26 -20.73 21.77
C VAL A 68 5.31 -19.91 22.63
N ASP A 69 4.13 -20.45 22.94
CA ASP A 69 3.11 -19.75 23.72
C ASP A 69 3.63 -19.42 25.14
N GLN A 70 4.37 -20.34 25.76
CA GLN A 70 5.02 -20.11 27.05
C GLN A 70 6.15 -19.08 26.96
N MET A 71 7.01 -19.19 25.96
CA MET A 71 8.13 -18.27 25.75
C MET A 71 7.65 -16.83 25.53
N LEU A 72 6.62 -16.62 24.70
CA LEU A 72 6.03 -15.30 24.49
C LEU A 72 5.50 -14.72 25.81
N ALA A 73 4.80 -15.53 26.61
CA ALA A 73 4.27 -15.09 27.90
C ALA A 73 5.38 -14.76 28.92
N GLU A 74 6.43 -15.57 29.02
CA GLU A 74 7.56 -15.37 29.94
C GLU A 74 8.37 -14.12 29.61
N LEU A 75 8.60 -13.86 28.31
CA LEU A 75 9.32 -12.69 27.82
C LEU A 75 8.43 -11.43 27.74
N GLY A 76 7.13 -11.56 28.04
CA GLY A 76 6.16 -10.48 27.89
C GLY A 76 5.96 -10.03 26.43
N ILE A 77 6.34 -10.84 25.45
CA ILE A 77 6.18 -10.55 24.03
C ILE A 77 4.71 -10.84 23.63
N PRO A 78 4.01 -9.89 22.98
CA PRO A 78 2.64 -10.11 22.52
C PRO A 78 2.55 -11.26 21.51
N GLN A 79 1.39 -11.91 21.48
CA GLN A 79 1.08 -12.92 20.47
C GLN A 79 0.99 -12.29 19.07
N PRO A 80 1.49 -12.95 18.02
CA PRO A 80 1.29 -12.48 16.65
C PRO A 80 -0.18 -12.21 16.33
N GLY A 81 -0.42 -11.13 15.58
CA GLY A 81 -1.76 -10.65 15.25
C GLY A 81 -2.46 -9.85 16.37
N THR A 82 -1.85 -9.71 17.55
CA THR A 82 -2.41 -8.88 18.64
C THR A 82 -1.81 -7.47 18.71
N ILE A 83 -0.70 -7.22 18.02
CA ILE A 83 -0.06 -5.90 17.95
C ILE A 83 -0.90 -4.99 17.05
N LEU A 84 -1.28 -3.83 17.58
CA LEU A 84 -2.02 -2.83 16.82
C LEU A 84 -1.15 -2.22 15.71
N PRO A 85 -1.78 -1.80 14.59
CA PRO A 85 -1.10 -1.03 13.55
C PRO A 85 -0.31 0.14 14.14
N GLY A 86 0.93 0.35 13.67
CA GLY A 86 1.79 1.42 14.18
C GLY A 86 2.52 1.12 15.49
N PHE A 87 2.36 -0.08 16.07
CA PHE A 87 3.12 -0.56 17.20
C PHE A 87 4.09 -1.67 16.78
N VAL A 88 5.13 -1.86 17.58
CA VAL A 88 6.15 -2.92 17.46
C VAL A 88 6.40 -3.50 18.84
N VAL A 89 7.03 -4.66 18.91
CA VAL A 89 7.51 -5.22 20.17
C VAL A 89 8.55 -4.26 20.77
N ALA A 90 8.48 -4.05 22.08
CA ALA A 90 9.43 -3.20 22.82
C ALA A 90 10.55 -4.03 23.45
N ALA A 91 11.69 -3.38 23.71
CA ALA A 91 12.78 -4.01 24.45
C ALA A 91 12.33 -4.29 25.89
N GLY A 92 12.56 -5.51 26.37
CA GLY A 92 12.03 -5.99 27.65
C GLY A 92 10.57 -6.44 27.64
N GLY A 93 9.97 -6.61 26.45
CA GLY A 93 8.60 -7.08 26.28
C GLY A 93 7.56 -5.96 26.14
N GLY A 94 6.33 -6.35 25.80
CA GLY A 94 5.21 -5.45 25.53
C GLY A 94 5.25 -4.84 24.13
N VAL A 95 4.57 -3.70 23.97
CA VAL A 95 4.53 -2.95 22.70
C VAL A 95 5.00 -1.51 22.88
N ALA A 96 5.68 -0.99 21.87
CA ALA A 96 6.04 0.41 21.74
C ALA A 96 5.47 0.99 20.45
N ARG A 97 5.08 2.25 20.49
CA ARG A 97 4.64 3.00 19.30
C ARG A 97 5.84 3.21 18.37
N ARG A 98 5.72 2.84 17.09
CA ARG A 98 6.79 3.03 16.10
C ARG A 98 7.20 4.49 16.02
N PRO A 99 8.51 4.80 16.03
CA PRO A 99 8.98 6.17 15.94
C PRO A 99 8.56 6.77 14.58
N GLY A 100 8.02 8.00 14.60
CA GLY A 100 7.64 8.72 13.39
C GLY A 100 8.84 9.37 12.71
N VAL A 101 9.77 8.54 12.24
CA VAL A 101 11.07 8.97 11.70
C VAL A 101 11.20 8.70 10.21
N ASP A 102 10.26 7.97 9.61
CA ASP A 102 10.31 7.67 8.18
C ASP A 102 9.92 8.91 7.36
N SER A 103 10.52 9.06 6.18
CA SER A 103 10.17 10.08 5.19
C SER A 103 9.44 9.45 4.00
N LEU A 104 8.52 10.20 3.40
CA LEU A 104 7.75 9.78 2.23
C LEU A 104 8.02 10.73 1.07
N ARG A 105 8.18 10.16 -0.12
CA ARG A 105 8.19 10.88 -1.39
C ARG A 105 7.29 10.17 -2.40
N LEU A 106 6.45 10.92 -3.09
CA LEU A 106 5.50 10.45 -4.09
C LEU A 106 5.75 11.22 -5.40
N ASP A 107 6.03 10.53 -6.48
CA ASP A 107 6.24 11.18 -7.78
C ASP A 107 5.42 10.46 -8.86
N VAL A 108 4.94 11.20 -9.85
CA VAL A 108 4.27 10.61 -11.02
C VAL A 108 5.23 10.56 -12.18
N ALA A 109 5.43 9.37 -12.72
CA ALA A 109 6.35 9.12 -13.83
C ALA A 109 5.67 8.33 -14.95
N PRO A 110 6.16 8.43 -16.20
CA PRO A 110 5.75 7.51 -17.25
C PRO A 110 5.98 6.05 -16.83
N ALA A 111 5.02 5.18 -17.13
CA ALA A 111 5.20 3.74 -16.99
C ALA A 111 6.10 3.20 -18.14
N PRO A 112 6.70 2.00 -17.98
CA PRO A 112 7.40 1.32 -19.07
C PRO A 112 6.54 1.23 -20.33
N SER A 113 7.16 1.35 -21.51
CA SER A 113 6.45 1.43 -22.79
C SER A 113 5.53 0.25 -23.09
N GLU A 114 5.85 -0.92 -22.53
CA GLU A 114 5.09 -2.16 -22.66
C GLU A 114 3.72 -2.08 -21.98
N VAL A 115 3.63 -1.28 -20.90
CA VAL A 115 2.40 -1.03 -20.14
C VAL A 115 1.74 0.26 -20.62
N GLY A 116 2.53 1.29 -20.87
CA GLY A 116 2.08 2.63 -21.26
C GLY A 116 1.42 3.40 -20.12
N GLY A 117 1.19 4.70 -20.35
CA GLY A 117 0.57 5.59 -19.37
C GLY A 117 1.54 6.06 -18.28
N PHE A 118 1.04 6.14 -17.05
CA PHE A 118 1.76 6.71 -15.91
C PHE A 118 1.69 5.78 -14.70
N GLN A 119 2.58 6.01 -13.75
CA GLN A 119 2.63 5.32 -12.47
C GLN A 119 2.97 6.31 -11.35
N VAL A 120 2.45 6.04 -10.16
CA VAL A 120 2.87 6.69 -8.93
C VAL A 120 4.03 5.91 -8.34
N LEU A 121 5.21 6.52 -8.32
CA LEU A 121 6.40 6.02 -7.64
C LEU A 121 6.33 6.44 -6.18
N ILE A 122 6.67 5.50 -5.30
CA ILE A 122 6.63 5.71 -3.85
C ILE A 122 8.02 5.44 -3.32
N SER A 123 8.66 6.44 -2.73
CA SER A 123 9.92 6.27 -2.02
C SER A 123 9.73 6.48 -0.53
N VAL A 124 10.30 5.59 0.27
CA VAL A 124 10.35 5.71 1.73
C VAL A 124 11.82 5.74 2.14
N ASN A 125 12.22 6.77 2.90
CA ASN A 125 13.63 6.96 3.29
C ASN A 125 14.60 6.90 2.10
N ASP A 126 14.21 7.53 0.99
CA ASP A 126 14.94 7.57 -0.28
C ASP A 126 15.09 6.21 -1.01
N GLU A 127 14.42 5.16 -0.54
CA GLU A 127 14.36 3.86 -1.19
C GLU A 127 13.04 3.70 -1.96
N GLU A 128 13.12 3.31 -3.23
CA GLU A 128 11.94 3.20 -4.10
C GLU A 128 11.20 1.88 -3.82
N MET A 129 10.00 2.01 -3.27
CA MET A 129 9.19 0.92 -2.77
C MET A 129 8.43 0.19 -3.87
N THR A 130 7.98 0.86 -4.93
CA THR A 130 7.10 0.20 -5.92
C THR A 130 7.83 -0.87 -6.73
N ALA A 131 9.11 -0.64 -7.06
CA ALA A 131 9.98 -1.61 -7.71
C ALA A 131 10.42 -2.72 -6.75
N ALA A 132 10.67 -2.41 -5.47
CA ALA A 132 10.99 -3.40 -4.44
C ALA A 132 9.77 -4.26 -4.03
N ALA A 133 8.57 -3.74 -4.25
CA ALA A 133 7.28 -4.38 -4.05
C ALA A 133 6.90 -5.24 -5.26
N ALA A 134 5.68 -5.08 -5.79
CA ALA A 134 5.17 -5.83 -6.93
C ALA A 134 5.79 -5.44 -8.29
N GLY A 135 6.67 -4.44 -8.33
CA GLY A 135 7.51 -4.10 -9.49
C GLY A 135 7.05 -2.89 -10.31
N LEU A 136 5.81 -2.43 -10.17
CA LEU A 136 5.27 -1.28 -10.91
C LEU A 136 4.28 -0.48 -10.06
N GLY A 137 4.43 0.85 -9.99
CA GLY A 137 3.52 1.73 -9.24
C GLY A 137 2.12 1.85 -9.85
N MET A 138 1.09 2.09 -9.04
CA MET A 138 -0.32 2.24 -9.48
C MET A 138 -0.55 3.41 -10.45
N ASP A 139 -1.53 3.33 -11.36
CA ASP A 139 -1.89 4.47 -12.21
C ASP A 139 -2.42 5.62 -11.32
N PRO A 140 -2.08 6.90 -11.60
CA PRO A 140 -2.61 8.03 -10.83
C PRO A 140 -4.15 8.05 -10.71
N TYR A 141 -4.88 7.50 -11.68
CA TYR A 141 -6.34 7.39 -11.63
C TYR A 141 -6.86 6.30 -10.69
N ASP A 142 -6.02 5.38 -10.23
CA ASP A 142 -6.43 4.34 -9.29
C ASP A 142 -6.21 4.76 -7.83
N ILE A 143 -5.40 5.82 -7.62
CA ILE A 143 -4.91 6.22 -6.30
C ILE A 143 -5.07 7.70 -5.96
N LEU A 144 -4.90 8.63 -6.91
CA LEU A 144 -4.99 10.07 -6.66
C LEU A 144 -6.33 10.68 -7.11
N ILE A 145 -6.93 10.12 -8.16
CA ILE A 145 -8.12 10.67 -8.83
C ILE A 145 -9.24 9.61 -8.81
N PRO A 146 -10.53 9.97 -8.69
CA PRO A 146 -11.06 11.30 -8.44
C PRO A 146 -10.89 11.78 -6.99
N ALA A 147 -10.57 10.86 -6.08
CA ALA A 147 -10.29 11.14 -4.69
C ALA A 147 -8.94 10.54 -4.33
N ASN A 148 -8.13 11.31 -3.61
CA ASN A 148 -6.82 10.86 -3.19
C ASN A 148 -6.95 9.84 -2.05
N ARG A 149 -6.68 8.58 -2.39
CA ARG A 149 -6.79 7.43 -1.49
C ARG A 149 -5.66 7.39 -0.45
N LEU A 150 -4.59 8.15 -0.64
CA LEU A 150 -3.48 8.23 0.32
C LEU A 150 -3.79 9.17 1.49
N ILE A 151 -4.92 9.89 1.49
CA ILE A 151 -5.29 10.76 2.61
C ILE A 151 -5.54 9.91 3.86
N ALA A 152 -4.72 10.11 4.89
CA ALA A 152 -4.87 9.42 6.17
C ALA A 152 -6.02 10.05 6.97
N GLY A 153 -7.23 9.51 6.81
CA GLY A 153 -8.42 9.90 7.59
C GLY A 153 -8.45 9.30 9.01
N ASN A 154 -9.60 9.45 9.68
CA ASN A 154 -9.81 8.91 11.04
C ASN A 154 -10.00 7.39 11.05
N GLU A 155 -10.46 6.81 9.95
CA GLU A 155 -10.67 5.37 9.81
C GLU A 155 -9.51 4.74 9.03
N PRO A 156 -8.92 3.63 9.55
CA PRO A 156 -7.95 2.87 8.80
C PRO A 156 -8.53 2.34 7.49
N HIS A 157 -7.76 2.39 6.42
CA HIS A 157 -8.17 1.90 5.12
C HIS A 157 -7.00 1.35 4.32
N THR A 158 -7.33 0.54 3.31
CA THR A 158 -6.34 -0.14 2.46
C THR A 158 -6.25 0.52 1.09
N VAL A 159 -5.02 0.69 0.61
CA VAL A 159 -4.72 1.32 -0.68
C VAL A 159 -3.72 0.45 -1.45
N PRO A 160 -4.01 0.08 -2.70
CA PRO A 160 -3.02 -0.54 -3.56
C PRO A 160 -1.99 0.49 -3.98
N ILE A 161 -0.71 0.13 -3.89
CA ILE A 161 0.40 1.05 -4.24
C ILE A 161 1.32 0.51 -5.33
N ALA A 162 1.38 -0.82 -5.49
CA ALA A 162 2.11 -1.44 -6.57
C ALA A 162 1.34 -2.64 -7.14
N ARG A 163 1.57 -2.88 -8.43
CA ARG A 163 1.06 -4.02 -9.20
C ARG A 163 2.18 -4.70 -9.97
N CYS A 164 1.92 -5.92 -10.40
CA CYS A 164 2.82 -6.67 -11.26
C CYS A 164 3.18 -5.88 -12.53
N GLY A 165 4.41 -6.06 -13.02
CA GLY A 165 4.88 -5.46 -14.27
C GLY A 165 4.06 -5.80 -15.53
N CYS A 166 3.13 -6.75 -15.47
CA CYS A 166 2.15 -6.98 -16.53
C CYS A 166 1.13 -5.84 -16.68
N GLY A 167 1.08 -4.90 -15.72
CA GLY A 167 0.20 -3.74 -15.75
C GLY A 167 -1.20 -3.97 -15.20
N VAL A 168 -1.54 -5.21 -14.79
CA VAL A 168 -2.85 -5.57 -14.23
C VAL A 168 -2.73 -5.83 -12.73
N TYR A 169 -3.61 -5.20 -11.95
CA TYR A 169 -3.71 -5.47 -10.52
C TYR A 169 -4.25 -6.89 -10.26
N GLY A 170 -3.59 -7.64 -9.37
CA GLY A 170 -4.03 -8.99 -8.93
C GLY A 170 -3.16 -10.16 -9.38
N CYS A 171 -2.29 -10.01 -10.40
CA CYS A 171 -1.27 -11.03 -10.72
C CYS A 171 -0.10 -11.04 -9.72
N GLY A 172 0.08 -9.92 -9.03
CA GLY A 172 1.05 -9.62 -8.00
C GLY A 172 0.78 -8.17 -7.57
N SER A 173 0.80 -7.89 -6.28
CA SER A 173 0.37 -6.59 -5.74
C SER A 173 0.92 -6.32 -4.36
N THR A 174 1.14 -5.05 -4.07
CA THR A 174 1.40 -4.57 -2.72
C THR A 174 0.38 -3.53 -2.36
N ASP A 175 -0.28 -3.80 -1.25
CA ASP A 175 -1.22 -2.89 -0.62
C ASP A 175 -0.60 -2.33 0.66
N ILE A 176 -1.07 -1.17 1.06
CA ILE A 176 -0.78 -0.60 2.37
C ILE A 176 -2.07 -0.40 3.13
N ARG A 177 -2.01 -0.65 4.43
CA ARG A 177 -3.03 -0.16 5.36
C ARG A 177 -2.53 1.13 6.00
N ILE A 178 -3.28 2.20 5.79
CA ILE A 178 -3.01 3.52 6.30
C ILE A 178 -3.81 3.71 7.59
N THR A 179 -3.12 4.06 8.68
CA THR A 179 -3.74 4.38 9.96
C THR A 179 -3.20 5.73 10.46
N ARG A 180 -4.09 6.69 10.72
CA ARG A 180 -3.73 7.91 11.46
C ARG A 180 -3.82 7.65 12.96
N ASP A 181 -2.77 8.01 13.67
CA ASP A 181 -2.72 8.03 15.12
C ASP A 181 -2.15 9.38 15.56
N GLY A 182 -3.04 10.33 15.88
CA GLY A 182 -2.66 11.68 16.32
C GLY A 182 -1.70 12.38 15.35
N ASP A 183 -0.46 12.57 15.80
CA ASP A 183 0.64 13.22 15.08
C ASP A 183 1.42 12.30 14.13
N ARG A 184 0.97 11.06 13.94
CA ARG A 184 1.64 10.07 13.08
C ARG A 184 0.69 9.40 12.10
N VAL A 185 1.26 9.02 10.97
CA VAL A 185 0.63 8.15 9.98
C VAL A 185 1.45 6.87 9.88
N HIS A 186 0.78 5.74 10.09
CA HIS A 186 1.38 4.42 10.02
C HIS A 186 0.97 3.74 8.73
N TRP A 187 1.94 3.15 8.03
CA TRP A 187 1.67 2.20 6.97
C TRP A 187 2.13 0.81 7.39
N ASP A 188 1.26 -0.17 7.19
CA ASP A 188 1.62 -1.58 7.25
C ASP A 188 1.42 -2.20 5.87
N TRP A 189 2.44 -2.92 5.40
CA TRP A 189 2.44 -3.58 4.09
C TRP A 189 1.55 -4.81 4.11
N LEU A 190 0.88 -5.06 2.99
CA LEU A 190 -0.01 -6.19 2.78
C LEU A 190 0.31 -6.86 1.43
N ILE A 191 0.02 -8.16 1.34
CA ILE A 191 0.23 -9.02 0.17
C ILE A 191 1.73 -9.25 -0.09
N GLU A 192 2.37 -8.46 -0.95
CA GLU A 192 3.82 -8.49 -1.16
C GLU A 192 4.49 -7.41 -0.32
N VAL A 193 5.41 -7.80 0.57
CA VAL A 193 5.98 -6.92 1.59
C VAL A 193 7.39 -6.47 1.18
N PRO A 194 7.59 -5.21 0.74
CA PRO A 194 8.89 -4.72 0.26
C PRO A 194 9.91 -4.57 1.40
N MET A 195 9.44 -4.35 2.63
CA MET A 195 10.28 -4.24 3.81
C MET A 195 9.65 -4.91 5.03
N ARG A 196 10.48 -5.53 5.87
CA ARG A 196 10.04 -6.38 6.99
C ARG A 196 9.37 -5.62 8.14
N ARG A 197 9.43 -4.29 8.14
CA ARG A 197 8.76 -3.44 9.12
C ARG A 197 7.75 -2.54 8.43
N GLY A 198 6.65 -2.23 9.09
CA GLY A 198 5.85 -1.08 8.67
C GLY A 198 6.61 0.23 8.91
N VAL A 199 6.08 1.30 8.35
CA VAL A 199 6.70 2.63 8.37
C VAL A 199 5.80 3.62 9.09
N THR A 200 6.39 4.69 9.59
CA THR A 200 5.68 5.70 10.36
C THR A 200 6.24 7.08 10.09
N PHE A 201 5.36 7.96 9.65
CA PHE A 201 5.66 9.32 9.24
C PHE A 201 5.12 10.32 10.27
N PRO A 202 5.79 11.47 10.47
CA PRO A 202 5.13 12.65 11.04
C PRO A 202 3.91 13.01 10.18
N ALA A 203 2.75 13.21 10.81
CA ALA A 203 1.50 13.41 10.08
C ALA A 203 1.50 14.69 9.24
N ASP A 204 2.13 15.77 9.73
CA ASP A 204 2.29 17.03 9.00
C ASP A 204 3.07 16.83 7.69
N ARG A 205 4.20 16.14 7.74
CA ARG A 205 5.05 15.85 6.57
C ARG A 205 4.36 14.92 5.58
N TYR A 206 3.63 13.94 6.09
CA TYR A 206 2.83 13.05 5.28
C TYR A 206 1.74 13.82 4.53
N ASP A 207 0.99 14.66 5.23
CA ASP A 207 -0.11 15.45 4.68
C ASP A 207 0.38 16.45 3.63
N ASP A 208 1.51 17.12 3.91
CA ASP A 208 2.15 18.03 2.97
C ASP A 208 2.54 17.32 1.65
N GLU A 209 3.12 16.13 1.74
CA GLU A 209 3.56 15.37 0.56
C GLU A 209 2.37 14.82 -0.24
N VAL A 210 1.35 14.29 0.46
CA VAL A 210 0.11 13.80 -0.16
C VAL A 210 -0.66 14.94 -0.84
N ALA A 211 -0.69 16.13 -0.23
CA ALA A 211 -1.28 17.32 -0.85
C ALA A 211 -0.45 17.82 -2.04
N ARG A 212 0.89 17.79 -1.93
CA ARG A 212 1.79 18.21 -3.00
C ARG A 212 1.60 17.36 -4.26
N VAL A 213 1.62 16.03 -4.13
CA VAL A 213 1.46 15.14 -5.30
C VAL A 213 0.07 15.26 -5.91
N ALA A 214 -0.97 15.49 -5.10
CA ALA A 214 -2.33 15.69 -5.59
C ALA A 214 -2.50 16.99 -6.40
N ALA A 215 -1.71 18.02 -6.08
CA ALA A 215 -1.71 19.30 -6.78
C ALA A 215 -0.76 19.31 -8.00
N ASP A 216 0.08 18.28 -8.16
CA ASP A 216 1.00 18.16 -9.28
C ASP A 216 0.29 17.58 -10.51
N HIS A 217 -0.01 18.45 -11.46
CA HIS A 217 -0.59 18.11 -12.76
C HIS A 217 0.43 18.26 -13.90
N SER A 218 1.72 18.45 -13.61
CA SER A 218 2.74 18.71 -14.63
C SER A 218 3.01 17.52 -15.56
N TRP A 219 2.64 16.32 -15.12
CA TRP A 219 2.73 15.07 -15.88
C TRP A 219 1.55 14.86 -16.84
N GLU A 220 0.46 15.62 -16.69
CA GLU A 220 -0.76 15.36 -17.43
C GLU A 220 -0.63 15.73 -18.90
N THR A 221 -0.90 14.77 -19.77
CA THR A 221 -1.21 15.03 -21.18
C THR A 221 -2.61 15.64 -21.32
N PRO A 222 -2.98 16.21 -22.49
CA PRO A 222 -4.31 16.77 -22.69
C PRO A 222 -5.45 15.79 -22.37
N ASP A 223 -5.32 14.51 -22.77
CA ASP A 223 -6.28 13.45 -22.48
C ASP A 223 -6.35 13.11 -20.98
N ARG A 224 -5.22 13.14 -20.27
CA ARG A 224 -5.20 12.98 -18.80
C ARG A 224 -5.79 14.19 -18.08
N THR A 225 -5.59 15.40 -18.59
CA THR A 225 -6.28 16.58 -18.05
C THR A 225 -7.80 16.44 -18.20
N ALA A 226 -8.29 16.04 -19.38
CA ALA A 226 -9.72 15.85 -19.59
C ALA A 226 -10.28 14.72 -18.73
N GLY A 227 -9.59 13.58 -18.64
CA GLY A 227 -9.99 12.47 -17.79
C GLY A 227 -10.07 12.84 -16.32
N ARG A 228 -9.07 13.53 -15.77
CA ARG A 228 -9.14 14.04 -14.40
C ARG A 228 -10.36 14.94 -14.21
N LEU A 229 -10.55 15.94 -15.08
CA LEU A 229 -11.66 16.89 -14.96
C LEU A 229 -13.02 16.20 -15.04
N VAL A 230 -13.17 15.18 -15.90
CA VAL A 230 -14.38 14.36 -15.98
C VAL A 230 -14.58 13.56 -14.70
N LEU A 231 -13.56 12.82 -14.28
CA LEU A 231 -13.61 11.96 -13.10
C LEU A 231 -13.89 12.76 -11.83
N THR A 232 -13.33 13.96 -11.68
CA THR A 232 -13.59 14.83 -10.52
C THR A 232 -14.89 15.62 -10.62
N GLY A 233 -15.35 15.91 -11.85
CA GLY A 233 -16.46 16.83 -12.10
C GLY A 233 -17.82 16.16 -12.27
N VAL A 234 -17.86 14.84 -12.40
CA VAL A 234 -19.11 14.08 -12.53
C VAL A 234 -19.81 13.91 -11.18
N ASP A 235 -21.13 13.88 -11.22
CA ASP A 235 -21.98 13.60 -10.06
C ASP A 235 -22.02 12.08 -9.79
N HIS A 236 -21.05 11.61 -9.01
CA HIS A 236 -20.90 10.19 -8.67
C HIS A 236 -22.06 9.63 -7.87
N GLU A 237 -22.67 10.42 -6.98
CA GLU A 237 -23.85 9.98 -6.22
C GLU A 237 -25.01 9.72 -7.15
N ARG A 238 -25.30 10.65 -8.05
CA ARG A 238 -26.37 10.46 -9.03
C ARG A 238 -26.13 9.26 -9.94
N LEU A 239 -24.90 9.03 -10.39
CA LEU A 239 -24.61 7.83 -11.17
C LEU A 239 -24.91 6.56 -10.36
N ARG A 240 -24.49 6.50 -9.09
CA ARG A 240 -24.76 5.36 -8.20
C ARG A 240 -26.26 5.16 -7.95
N ASP A 241 -27.03 6.23 -7.78
CA ASP A 241 -28.49 6.18 -7.65
C ASP A 241 -29.18 5.57 -8.90
N ASN A 242 -28.51 5.62 -10.05
CA ASN A 242 -28.95 5.00 -11.30
C ASN A 242 -28.27 3.63 -11.56
N GLY A 243 -27.60 3.03 -10.57
CA GLY A 243 -26.92 1.74 -10.70
C GLY A 243 -25.65 1.78 -11.56
N LEU A 244 -25.07 2.96 -11.75
CA LEU A 244 -23.87 3.17 -12.57
C LEU A 244 -22.71 3.70 -11.71
N HIS A 245 -21.50 3.28 -12.02
CA HIS A 245 -20.29 3.92 -11.51
C HIS A 245 -19.32 4.18 -12.65
N VAL A 246 -18.54 5.25 -12.56
CA VAL A 246 -17.47 5.49 -13.53
C VAL A 246 -16.36 4.50 -13.26
N ASP A 247 -15.94 3.81 -14.31
CA ASP A 247 -14.85 2.84 -14.27
C ASP A 247 -13.54 3.51 -14.67
N TRP A 248 -13.47 4.06 -15.89
CA TRP A 248 -12.30 4.80 -16.37
C TRP A 248 -12.69 5.83 -17.43
N ALA A 249 -11.78 6.77 -17.69
CA ALA A 249 -11.92 7.79 -18.71
C ALA A 249 -10.58 8.04 -19.44
N ALA A 250 -10.53 7.83 -20.74
CA ALA A 250 -9.32 7.98 -21.55
C ALA A 250 -9.65 8.11 -23.04
N ASN A 251 -8.66 8.47 -23.86
CA ASN A 251 -8.80 8.32 -25.31
C ASN A 251 -8.95 6.85 -25.70
N ASP A 252 -9.74 6.59 -26.75
CA ASP A 252 -9.85 5.24 -27.32
C ASP A 252 -8.49 4.85 -27.93
N HIS A 253 -7.92 3.73 -27.47
CA HIS A 253 -6.67 3.17 -27.99
C HIS A 253 -6.69 2.91 -29.51
N ARG A 254 -7.87 2.72 -30.10
CA ARG A 254 -8.06 2.52 -31.55
C ARG A 254 -8.25 3.84 -32.30
N ASN A 255 -8.66 4.90 -31.60
CA ASN A 255 -8.95 6.19 -32.20
C ASN A 255 -8.73 7.33 -31.19
N ALA A 256 -7.56 7.95 -31.26
CA ALA A 256 -7.18 9.06 -30.40
C ALA A 256 -8.08 10.32 -30.56
N GLU A 257 -8.90 10.39 -31.61
CA GLU A 257 -9.90 11.46 -31.80
C GLU A 257 -11.20 11.20 -31.03
N VAL A 258 -11.30 10.11 -30.27
CA VAL A 258 -12.46 9.79 -29.43
C VAL A 258 -12.02 9.67 -27.98
N PHE A 259 -12.63 10.49 -27.13
CA PHE A 259 -12.54 10.35 -25.69
C PHE A 259 -13.69 9.48 -25.19
N ARG A 260 -13.37 8.46 -24.40
CA ARG A 260 -14.31 7.48 -23.91
C ARG A 260 -14.36 7.48 -22.40
N VAL A 261 -15.57 7.56 -21.87
CA VAL A 261 -15.86 7.26 -20.47
C VAL A 261 -16.58 5.93 -20.42
N VAL A 262 -16.11 5.02 -19.58
CA VAL A 262 -16.79 3.76 -19.30
C VAL A 262 -17.54 3.88 -17.99
N LEU A 263 -18.83 3.63 -18.07
CA LEU A 263 -19.67 3.41 -16.90
C LEU A 263 -19.91 1.91 -16.77
N ARG A 264 -19.90 1.41 -15.55
CA ARG A 264 -20.21 0.01 -15.25
C ARG A 264 -21.46 -0.07 -14.37
N SER A 265 -22.32 -1.03 -14.69
CA SER A 265 -23.37 -1.55 -13.80
C SER A 265 -23.05 -3.00 -13.46
N ASP A 266 -23.87 -3.63 -12.62
CA ASP A 266 -23.68 -5.02 -12.20
C ASP A 266 -23.62 -6.00 -13.39
N ASP A 267 -24.42 -5.75 -14.44
CA ASP A 267 -24.60 -6.66 -15.58
C ASP A 267 -24.04 -6.12 -16.92
N SER A 268 -23.56 -4.87 -16.97
CA SER A 268 -23.21 -4.25 -18.25
C SER A 268 -22.15 -3.14 -18.15
N GLN A 269 -21.58 -2.80 -19.30
CA GLN A 269 -20.72 -1.64 -19.48
C GLN A 269 -21.33 -0.71 -20.53
N VAL A 270 -21.35 0.58 -20.22
CA VAL A 270 -21.84 1.64 -21.11
C VAL A 270 -20.65 2.50 -21.53
N PHE A 271 -20.48 2.65 -22.83
CA PHE A 271 -19.43 3.45 -23.44
C PHE A 271 -20.01 4.81 -23.85
N VAL A 272 -19.48 5.88 -23.26
CA VAL A 272 -19.86 7.25 -23.60
C VAL A 272 -18.73 7.88 -24.40
N ASP A 273 -18.88 7.86 -25.72
CA ASP A 273 -17.88 8.34 -26.67
C ASP A 273 -18.13 9.80 -27.03
N THR A 274 -17.09 10.62 -26.88
CA THR A 274 -17.12 12.05 -27.16
C THR A 274 -15.95 12.41 -28.08
N PRO A 275 -16.20 12.92 -29.30
CA PRO A 275 -15.13 13.26 -30.23
C PRO A 275 -14.20 14.36 -29.71
N TRP A 276 -12.87 14.21 -29.76
CA TRP A 276 -11.91 15.21 -29.29
C TRP A 276 -11.97 16.48 -30.14
N ARG A 277 -11.92 16.35 -31.49
CA ARG A 277 -12.03 17.45 -32.47
C ARG A 277 -11.09 18.63 -32.19
N GLY A 278 -9.89 18.35 -31.68
CA GLY A 278 -8.90 19.37 -31.31
C GLY A 278 -9.35 20.33 -30.20
N ARG A 279 -10.38 19.98 -29.42
CA ARG A 279 -10.89 20.83 -28.33
C ARG A 279 -9.91 20.91 -27.17
N ALA A 280 -10.02 21.98 -26.39
CA ALA A 280 -9.31 22.08 -25.11
C ALA A 280 -9.87 21.04 -24.11
N PRO A 281 -9.03 20.43 -23.26
CA PRO A 281 -9.46 19.43 -22.27
C PRO A 281 -10.64 19.89 -21.41
N GLU A 282 -10.67 21.15 -21.00
CA GLU A 282 -11.72 21.74 -20.15
C GLU A 282 -13.06 21.87 -20.89
N GLU A 283 -13.03 22.08 -22.20
CA GLU A 283 -14.23 22.12 -23.03
C GLU A 283 -14.83 20.73 -23.18
N LEU A 284 -13.99 19.76 -23.51
CA LEU A 284 -14.39 18.37 -23.64
C LEU A 284 -14.96 17.84 -22.32
N ALA A 285 -14.26 18.05 -21.21
CA ALA A 285 -14.70 17.59 -19.90
C ALA A 285 -16.05 18.17 -19.49
N ARG A 286 -16.29 19.46 -19.74
CA ARG A 286 -17.59 20.09 -19.47
C ARG A 286 -18.72 19.47 -20.29
N GLU A 287 -18.48 19.15 -21.56
CA GLU A 287 -19.46 18.48 -22.42
C GLU A 287 -19.77 17.07 -21.92
N VAL A 288 -18.74 16.30 -21.57
CA VAL A 288 -18.88 14.95 -21.03
C VAL A 288 -19.68 14.98 -19.72
N CYS A 289 -19.30 15.83 -18.76
CA CYS A 289 -20.04 15.96 -17.50
C CYS A 289 -21.49 16.38 -17.72
N LYS A 290 -21.74 17.33 -18.65
CA LYS A 290 -23.11 17.74 -19.01
C LYS A 290 -23.91 16.60 -19.65
N THR A 291 -23.25 15.69 -20.35
CA THR A 291 -23.87 14.51 -20.97
C THR A 291 -24.20 13.47 -19.91
N LEU A 292 -23.26 13.17 -19.02
CA LEU A 292 -23.44 12.24 -17.88
C LEU A 292 -24.48 12.72 -16.87
N ALA A 293 -24.70 14.04 -16.77
CA ALA A 293 -25.75 14.62 -15.93
C ALA A 293 -27.17 14.54 -16.54
N ARG A 294 -27.35 13.99 -17.75
CA ARG A 294 -28.67 13.76 -18.33
C ARG A 294 -29.22 12.41 -17.86
N ALA A 295 -30.54 12.29 -17.78
CA ALA A 295 -31.14 10.98 -17.56
C ALA A 295 -30.73 10.04 -18.72
N PRO A 296 -30.42 8.76 -18.43
CA PRO A 296 -30.22 7.76 -19.47
C PRO A 296 -31.42 7.78 -20.40
N ARG A 297 -31.18 7.89 -21.71
CA ARG A 297 -32.22 7.72 -22.73
C ARG A 297 -32.06 6.31 -23.30
N GLU A 298 -33.16 5.58 -23.36
CA GLU A 298 -33.26 4.30 -24.08
C GLU A 298 -32.81 4.43 -25.54
#